data_AF-A0A2D6X9Y1-F1
#
_entry.id   AF-A0A2D6X9Y1-F1
#
_cell.length_a   1.000
_cell.length_b   1.000
_cell.length_c   1.000
_cell.angle_alpha   90.00
_cell.angle_beta   90.00
_cell.angle_gamma   90.00
#
_symmetry.space_group_name_H-M   'P 1'
#
loop_
_entity.id
_entity.type
_entity.pdbx_description
1 polymer ?
#
loop_
_entity_poly.entity_id
_entity_poly.type
_entity_poly.pdbx_seq_one_letter_code
_entity_poly.pdbx_strand_id
1 'polypeptide(L)'
;MSDKSPEEERKESTKRSILRFYRKQIPKKQGKRLDVPYEWEEARDFVAWMNSKGIGFTHVPNEGKRSGHTGKALFSEGGSQKGFPDFLIFWPRPPCGAPGIAVELKRRKYYSHPKEQKRWLANFNTWGWFSSFAHGADEAIELVAGWLGLDK
;
A
#
# COMPACT_ATOMS: atom_id res chain seq x y z
N MET A 1 -25.62 -13.24 -34.56
CA MET A 1 -24.91 -13.99 -33.51
C MET A 1 -25.46 -15.40 -33.57
N SER A 2 -24.66 -16.43 -33.88
CA SER A 2 -25.21 -17.79 -33.96
C SER A 2 -25.32 -18.36 -32.54
N ASP A 3 -26.54 -18.71 -32.13
CA ASP A 3 -26.76 -19.40 -30.86
C ASP A 3 -26.16 -20.80 -30.95
N LYS A 4 -25.36 -21.14 -29.93
CA LYS A 4 -24.76 -22.47 -29.80
C LYS A 4 -25.85 -23.50 -29.59
N SER A 5 -25.69 -24.69 -30.16
CA SER A 5 -26.68 -25.74 -29.95
C SER A 5 -26.67 -26.22 -28.47
N PRO A 6 -27.79 -26.75 -27.95
CA PRO A 6 -27.84 -27.27 -26.57
C PRO A 6 -26.77 -28.34 -26.28
N GLU A 7 -26.33 -29.07 -27.30
CA GLU A 7 -25.27 -30.07 -27.18
C GLU A 7 -23.89 -29.43 -27.05
N GLU A 8 -23.66 -28.32 -27.76
CA GLU A 8 -22.43 -27.52 -27.64
C GLU A 8 -22.32 -26.86 -26.27
N GLU A 9 -23.42 -26.35 -25.72
CA GLU A 9 -23.46 -25.80 -24.37
C GLU A 9 -23.13 -26.85 -23.30
N ARG A 10 -23.68 -28.07 -23.43
CA ARG A 10 -23.38 -29.19 -22.54
C ARG A 10 -21.92 -29.61 -22.60
N LYS A 11 -21.32 -29.67 -23.79
CA LYS A 11 -19.89 -29.97 -23.99
C LYS A 11 -19.00 -28.89 -23.38
N GLU A 12 -19.34 -27.61 -23.57
CA GLU A 12 -18.63 -26.47 -23.01
C GLU A 12 -18.69 -26.45 -21.47
N SER A 13 -19.86 -26.72 -20.90
CA SER A 13 -20.06 -26.81 -19.43
C SER A 13 -19.26 -27.96 -18.81
N THR A 14 -19.26 -29.12 -19.47
CA THR A 14 -18.48 -30.29 -19.03
C THR A 14 -16.98 -29.99 -19.09
N LYS A 15 -16.51 -29.39 -20.19
CA LYS A 15 -15.11 -28.97 -20.37
C LYS A 15 -14.68 -27.96 -19.30
N ARG A 16 -15.52 -26.97 -18.97
CA ARG A 16 -15.26 -25.99 -17.89
C ARG A 16 -15.16 -26.65 -16.52
N SER A 17 -16.03 -27.62 -16.25
CA SER A 17 -16.04 -28.37 -14.99
C SER A 17 -14.77 -29.21 -14.83
N ILE A 18 -14.35 -29.88 -15.91
CA ILE A 18 -13.09 -30.64 -15.95
C ILE A 18 -11.88 -29.71 -15.77
N LEU A 19 -11.83 -28.57 -16.47
CA LEU A 19 -10.74 -27.61 -16.32
C LEU A 19 -10.64 -27.07 -14.89
N ARG A 20 -11.78 -26.81 -14.25
CA ARG A 20 -11.85 -26.35 -12.85
C ARG A 20 -11.35 -27.42 -11.89
N PHE A 21 -11.66 -28.69 -12.14
CA PHE A 21 -11.17 -29.82 -11.36
C PHE A 21 -9.64 -29.95 -11.45
N TYR A 22 -9.08 -29.96 -12.66
CA TYR A 22 -7.62 -30.01 -12.85
C TYR A 22 -6.90 -28.81 -12.24
N ARG A 23 -7.45 -27.60 -12.36
CA ARG A 23 -6.84 -26.38 -11.79
C ARG A 23 -6.76 -26.40 -10.26
N LYS A 24 -7.68 -27.09 -9.57
CA LYS A 24 -7.63 -27.28 -8.12
C LYS A 24 -6.53 -28.25 -7.68
N GLN A 25 -6.12 -29.16 -8.56
CA GLN A 25 -5.06 -30.14 -8.29
C GLN A 25 -3.66 -29.59 -8.58
N ILE A 26 -3.53 -28.47 -9.32
CA ILE A 26 -2.24 -27.82 -9.53
C ILE A 26 -1.73 -27.31 -8.17
N PRO A 27 -0.60 -27.83 -7.65
CA PRO A 27 -0.05 -27.33 -6.40
C PRO A 27 0.29 -25.85 -6.57
N LYS A 28 -0.25 -25.00 -5.69
CA LYS A 28 0.10 -23.59 -5.67
C LYS A 28 1.60 -23.49 -5.45
N LYS A 29 2.36 -22.97 -6.42
CA LYS A 29 3.78 -22.64 -6.22
C LYS A 29 3.87 -21.73 -5.00
N GLN A 30 4.32 -22.27 -3.87
CA GLN A 30 4.76 -21.47 -2.74
C GLN A 30 6.00 -20.73 -3.20
N GLY A 31 5.85 -19.45 -3.50
CA GLY A 31 6.99 -18.60 -3.80
C GLY A 31 7.97 -18.66 -2.64
N LYS A 32 9.28 -18.75 -2.93
CA LYS A 32 10.32 -18.58 -1.91
C LYS A 32 10.04 -17.26 -1.19
N ARG A 33 9.82 -17.31 0.12
CA ARG A 33 9.74 -16.12 0.95
C ARG A 33 11.09 -15.41 0.82
N LEU A 34 11.06 -14.16 0.39
CA LEU A 34 12.28 -13.35 0.33
C LEU A 34 12.74 -13.11 1.77
N ASP A 35 14.05 -13.08 1.99
CA ASP A 35 14.68 -12.80 3.29
C ASP A 35 14.48 -11.35 3.76
N VAL A 36 13.86 -10.53 2.91
CA VAL A 36 13.54 -9.13 3.20
C VAL A 36 12.02 -9.04 3.44
N PRO A 37 11.55 -8.37 4.51
CA PRO A 37 10.12 -8.19 4.76
C PRO A 37 9.42 -7.57 3.55
N TYR A 38 8.16 -7.93 3.29
CA TYR A 38 7.31 -7.21 2.34
C TYR A 38 6.92 -5.84 2.90
N GLU A 39 6.51 -4.93 2.02
CA GLU A 39 6.09 -3.58 2.42
C GLU A 39 4.95 -3.58 3.46
N TRP A 40 4.00 -4.52 3.37
CA TRP A 40 2.95 -4.67 4.38
C TRP A 40 3.46 -5.18 5.74
N GLU A 41 4.56 -5.97 5.76
CA GLU A 41 5.20 -6.40 7.01
C GLU A 41 5.89 -5.20 7.67
N GLU A 42 6.59 -4.38 6.88
CA GLU A 42 7.18 -3.12 7.36
C GLU A 42 6.08 -2.15 7.86
N ALA A 43 4.97 -2.03 7.14
CA ALA A 43 3.83 -1.19 7.54
C ALA A 43 3.21 -1.67 8.86
N ARG A 44 3.06 -2.98 9.04
CA ARG A 44 2.56 -3.57 10.28
C ARG A 44 3.45 -3.18 11.47
N ASP A 45 4.76 -3.30 11.31
CA ASP A 45 5.71 -3.04 12.40
C ASP A 45 5.75 -1.54 12.75
N PHE A 46 5.70 -0.67 11.73
CA PHE A 46 5.60 0.77 11.93
C PHE A 46 4.29 1.19 12.62
N VAL A 47 3.15 0.62 12.20
CA VAL A 47 1.84 0.83 12.84
C VAL A 47 1.83 0.36 14.29
N ALA A 48 2.42 -0.81 14.57
CA ALA A 48 2.51 -1.33 15.93
C ALA A 48 3.30 -0.38 16.85
N TRP A 49 4.42 0.15 16.37
CA TRP A 49 5.20 1.15 17.09
C TRP A 49 4.39 2.44 17.34
N MET A 50 3.76 3.02 16.30
CA MET A 50 2.96 4.24 16.45
C MET A 50 1.83 4.06 17.47
N ASN A 51 1.11 2.94 17.40
CA ASN A 51 0.06 2.59 18.37
C ASN A 51 0.62 2.48 19.79
N SER A 52 1.79 1.86 19.97
CA SER A 52 2.43 1.72 21.29
C SER A 52 2.80 3.06 21.93
N LYS A 53 3.06 4.09 21.11
CA LYS A 53 3.43 5.44 21.56
C LYS A 53 2.22 6.40 21.64
N GLY A 54 1.01 5.93 21.30
CA GLY A 54 -0.19 6.78 21.24
C GLY A 54 -0.13 7.85 20.15
N ILE A 55 0.60 7.59 19.05
CA ILE A 55 0.73 8.50 17.92
C ILE A 55 -0.54 8.45 17.07
N GLY A 56 -1.08 9.63 16.73
CA GLY A 56 -2.25 9.78 15.88
C GLY A 56 -1.87 9.87 14.41
N PHE A 57 -2.28 8.89 13.61
CA PHE A 57 -1.97 8.79 12.19
C PHE A 57 -3.15 8.26 11.37
N THR A 58 -3.05 8.40 10.05
CA THR A 58 -3.87 7.65 9.08
C THR A 58 -2.96 6.95 8.09
N HIS A 59 -3.34 5.72 7.71
CA HIS A 59 -2.77 5.03 6.56
C HIS A 59 -3.67 5.25 5.35
N VAL A 60 -3.07 5.49 4.17
CA VAL A 60 -3.76 5.69 2.90
C VAL A 60 -3.49 4.48 1.99
N PRO A 61 -4.34 3.43 2.02
CA PRO A 61 -4.07 2.14 1.37
C PRO A 61 -4.36 2.16 -0.14
N ASN A 62 -3.67 3.02 -0.88
CA ASN A 62 -3.85 3.21 -2.32
C ASN A 62 -3.44 1.99 -3.15
N GLU A 63 -2.55 1.17 -2.63
CA GLU A 63 -1.97 -0.06 -3.20
C GLU A 63 -2.86 -1.31 -3.04
N GLY A 64 -3.96 -1.21 -2.29
CA GLY A 64 -4.91 -2.31 -2.09
C GLY A 64 -5.42 -2.94 -3.40
N LYS A 65 -5.38 -4.27 -3.48
CA LYS A 65 -5.94 -5.00 -4.63
C LYS A 65 -7.44 -4.79 -4.70
N ARG A 66 -7.92 -4.31 -5.84
CA ARG A 66 -9.34 -4.04 -6.11
C ARG A 66 -9.69 -4.36 -7.56
N SER A 67 -10.99 -4.46 -7.85
CA SER A 67 -11.45 -4.62 -9.23
C SER A 67 -11.04 -3.41 -10.08
N GLY A 68 -10.78 -3.61 -11.36
CA GLY A 68 -10.39 -2.52 -12.25
C GLY A 68 -11.46 -1.42 -12.35
N HIS A 69 -12.74 -1.78 -12.25
CA HIS A 69 -13.84 -0.82 -12.25
C HIS A 69 -13.85 0.03 -10.97
N THR A 70 -13.81 -0.62 -9.79
CA THR A 70 -13.76 0.07 -8.50
C THR A 70 -12.53 0.96 -8.40
N GLY A 71 -11.37 0.47 -8.85
CA GLY A 71 -10.14 1.28 -8.87
C GLY A 71 -10.29 2.53 -9.73
N LYS A 72 -10.81 2.40 -10.96
CA LYS A 72 -11.05 3.57 -11.81
C LYS A 72 -11.97 4.58 -11.13
N ALA A 73 -13.14 4.15 -10.64
CA ALA A 73 -14.10 5.05 -9.98
C ALA A 73 -13.47 5.79 -8.79
N LEU A 74 -12.67 5.12 -7.95
CA LEU A 74 -12.01 5.77 -6.81
C LEU A 74 -11.02 6.87 -7.23
N PHE A 75 -10.24 6.64 -8.29
CA PHE A 75 -9.26 7.62 -8.78
C PHE A 75 -9.87 8.69 -9.69
N SER A 76 -10.96 8.41 -10.42
CA SER A 76 -11.63 9.39 -11.30
C SER A 76 -12.62 10.27 -10.57
N GLU A 77 -13.37 9.70 -9.62
CA GLU A 77 -14.54 10.34 -9.01
C GLU A 77 -14.46 10.37 -7.48
N GLY A 78 -13.83 9.35 -6.88
CA GLY A 78 -13.72 9.21 -5.42
C GLY A 78 -12.60 10.01 -4.76
N GLY A 79 -11.85 10.82 -5.53
CA GLY A 79 -10.81 11.70 -5.01
C GLY A 79 -9.50 11.01 -4.61
N SER A 80 -9.35 9.70 -4.86
CA SER A 80 -8.07 9.02 -4.61
C SER A 80 -6.97 9.62 -5.47
N GLN A 81 -5.86 10.00 -4.85
CA GLN A 81 -4.74 10.65 -5.52
C GLN A 81 -3.63 9.65 -5.78
N LYS A 82 -3.21 9.50 -7.05
CA LYS A 82 -2.12 8.58 -7.41
C LYS A 82 -0.81 9.04 -6.75
N GLY A 83 -0.14 8.10 -6.08
CA GLY A 83 1.13 8.33 -5.42
C GLY A 83 1.04 9.22 -4.18
N PHE A 84 -0.15 9.40 -3.61
CA PHE A 84 -0.30 10.09 -2.34
C PHE A 84 0.38 9.29 -1.21
N PRO A 85 1.04 9.94 -0.23
CA PRO A 85 1.84 9.27 0.80
C PRO A 85 1.05 8.21 1.58
N ASP A 86 1.72 7.11 1.91
CA ASP A 86 1.11 5.98 2.63
C ASP A 86 0.66 6.34 4.04
N PHE A 87 1.38 7.22 4.74
CA PHE A 87 1.07 7.61 6.11
C PHE A 87 1.07 9.12 6.29
N LEU A 88 0.03 9.64 6.95
CA LEU A 88 0.04 10.99 7.51
C LEU A 88 -0.07 10.89 9.02
N ILE A 89 0.86 11.52 9.73
CA ILE A 89 0.90 11.56 11.19
C ILE A 89 0.62 13.00 11.63
N PHE A 90 -0.34 13.15 12.53
CA PHE A 90 -0.92 14.45 12.92
C PHE A 90 -0.60 14.82 14.37
N TRP A 91 -0.35 13.82 15.22
CA TRP A 91 -0.20 13.99 16.66
C TRP A 91 0.78 12.98 17.27
N PRO A 92 1.61 13.37 18.25
CA PRO A 92 1.83 14.73 18.75
C PRO A 92 2.44 15.66 17.70
N ARG A 93 2.35 16.98 17.91
CA ARG A 93 3.04 17.95 17.04
C ARG A 93 4.39 18.30 17.63
N PRO A 94 5.44 18.49 16.80
CA PRO A 94 6.73 18.91 17.26
C PRO A 94 6.67 20.35 17.77
N PRO A 95 7.64 20.76 18.61
CA PRO A 95 7.74 22.13 19.09
C PRO A 95 7.82 23.20 17.98
N CYS A 96 8.29 22.84 16.78
CA CYS A 96 8.41 23.75 15.65
C CYS A 96 7.07 24.15 15.00
N GLY A 97 5.94 23.59 15.46
CA GLY A 97 4.61 23.97 15.00
C GLY A 97 4.22 23.42 13.61
N ALA A 98 5.04 22.54 13.03
CA ALA A 98 4.73 21.90 11.75
C ALA A 98 3.37 21.17 11.80
N PRO A 99 2.58 21.16 10.71
CA PRO A 99 1.22 20.61 10.75
C PRO A 99 1.15 19.10 10.98
N GLY A 100 2.19 18.38 10.57
CA GLY A 100 2.26 16.93 10.59
C GLY A 100 3.45 16.42 9.79
N ILE A 101 3.55 15.09 9.70
CA ILE A 101 4.57 14.39 8.92
C ILE A 101 3.92 13.41 7.94
N ALA A 102 4.36 13.44 6.69
CA ALA A 102 3.92 12.55 5.62
C ALA A 102 5.02 11.56 5.26
N VAL A 103 4.76 10.26 5.40
CA VAL A 103 5.73 9.20 5.15
C VAL A 103 5.23 8.34 4.00
N GLU A 104 6.06 8.23 2.96
CA GLU A 104 5.89 7.22 1.91
C GLU A 104 6.76 6.02 2.28
N LEU A 105 6.14 4.94 2.70
CA LEU A 105 6.83 3.75 3.19
C LEU A 105 7.21 2.86 2.01
N LYS A 106 8.48 2.52 1.93
CA LYS A 106 9.02 1.56 0.99
C LYS A 106 9.46 0.31 1.71
N ARG A 107 9.38 -0.81 1.00
CA ARG A 107 10.17 -1.98 1.36
C ARG A 107 11.66 -1.61 1.49
N ARG A 108 12.38 -2.17 2.46
CA ARG A 108 13.82 -1.91 2.67
C ARG A 108 14.71 -2.23 1.45
N LYS A 109 14.33 -3.20 0.62
CA LYS A 109 14.98 -3.50 -0.66
C LYS A 109 13.95 -3.65 -1.77
N TYR A 110 14.40 -3.50 -3.02
CA TYR A 110 13.59 -3.67 -4.23
C TYR A 110 12.44 -2.65 -4.35
N TYR A 111 12.72 -1.40 -4.04
CA TYR A 111 11.77 -0.29 -4.11
C TYR A 111 11.98 0.55 -5.38
N SER A 112 11.01 1.41 -5.67
CA SER A 112 11.11 2.44 -6.70
C SER A 112 10.48 3.74 -6.20
N HIS A 113 10.85 4.85 -6.83
CA HIS A 113 10.34 6.18 -6.49
C HIS A 113 9.60 6.82 -7.68
N PRO A 114 8.35 6.40 -7.95
CA PRO A 114 7.47 7.02 -8.94
C PRO A 114 7.45 8.56 -8.87
N LYS A 115 7.33 9.20 -10.05
CA LYS A 115 7.35 10.67 -10.18
C LYS A 115 6.23 11.33 -9.37
N GLU A 116 5.06 10.72 -9.32
CA GLU A 116 3.90 11.23 -8.59
C GLU A 116 4.13 11.27 -7.09
N GLN A 117 4.81 10.26 -6.52
CA GLN A 117 5.17 10.23 -5.10
C GLN A 117 6.17 11.33 -4.75
N LYS A 118 7.22 11.48 -5.57
CA LYS A 118 8.19 12.57 -5.41
C LYS A 118 7.52 13.94 -5.44
N ARG A 119 6.55 14.12 -6.35
CA ARG A 119 5.78 15.38 -6.44
C ARG A 119 4.96 15.63 -5.18
N TRP A 120 4.28 14.63 -4.64
CA TRP A 120 3.51 14.79 -3.41
C TRP A 120 4.40 15.17 -2.23
N LEU A 121 5.50 14.46 -1.99
CA LEU A 121 6.42 14.79 -0.90
C LEU A 121 7.02 16.21 -1.08
N ALA A 122 7.40 16.59 -2.30
CA ALA A 122 7.83 17.96 -2.57
C ALA A 122 6.76 19.00 -2.18
N ASN A 123 5.50 18.75 -2.54
CA ASN A 123 4.39 19.64 -2.18
C ASN A 123 4.13 19.69 -0.66
N PHE A 124 4.17 18.56 0.04
CA PHE A 124 4.01 18.56 1.50
C PHE A 124 5.08 19.43 2.17
N ASN A 125 6.34 19.32 1.71
CA ASN A 125 7.43 20.15 2.20
C ASN A 125 7.20 21.66 1.91
N THR A 126 6.67 22.02 0.74
CA THR A 126 6.34 23.43 0.46
C THR A 126 5.14 23.95 1.26
N TRP A 127 4.26 23.06 1.73
CA TRP A 127 3.14 23.39 2.62
C TRP A 127 3.52 23.40 4.10
N GLY A 128 4.81 23.28 4.43
CA GLY A 128 5.32 23.33 5.80
C GLY A 128 5.14 22.02 6.58
N TRP A 129 4.72 20.94 5.93
CA TRP A 129 4.81 19.60 6.51
C TRP A 129 6.23 19.07 6.42
N PHE A 130 6.60 18.15 7.28
CA PHE A 130 7.76 17.31 7.01
C PHE A 130 7.32 16.13 6.15
N SER A 131 8.10 15.75 5.14
CA SER A 131 7.80 14.55 4.37
C SER A 131 9.03 13.89 3.77
N SER A 132 9.01 12.56 3.71
CA SER A 132 10.09 11.76 3.15
C SER A 132 9.63 10.37 2.72
N PHE A 133 10.46 9.74 1.89
CA PHE A 133 10.47 8.29 1.80
C PHE A 133 11.11 7.68 3.05
N ALA A 134 10.69 6.49 3.43
CA ALA A 134 11.36 5.66 4.43
C ALA A 134 11.49 4.22 3.93
N HIS A 135 12.67 3.61 3.99
CA HIS A 135 12.95 2.28 3.48
C HIS A 135 12.91 1.23 4.61
N GLY A 136 11.70 0.79 4.91
CA GLY A 136 11.39 -0.15 5.98
C GLY A 136 10.88 0.54 7.24
N ALA A 137 10.37 -0.28 8.16
CA ALA A 137 9.78 0.17 9.41
C ALA A 137 10.81 0.90 10.28
N ASP A 138 12.04 0.39 10.34
CA ASP A 138 13.10 0.98 11.15
C ASP A 138 13.32 2.44 10.76
N GLU A 139 13.60 2.74 9.48
CA GLU A 139 13.83 4.10 8.98
C GLU A 139 12.60 5.00 9.21
N ALA A 140 11.39 4.47 9.03
CA ALA A 140 10.15 5.22 9.29
C ALA A 140 10.01 5.59 10.78
N ILE A 141 10.35 4.66 11.67
CA ILE A 141 10.38 4.89 13.11
C ILE A 141 11.43 5.94 13.47
N GLU A 142 12.65 5.85 12.93
CA GLU A 142 13.71 6.84 13.25
C GLU A 142 13.30 8.25 12.84
N LEU A 143 12.66 8.34 11.67
CA LEU A 143 12.21 9.60 11.09
C LEU A 143 11.09 10.23 11.92
N VAL A 144 10.08 9.48 12.32
CA VAL A 144 8.99 10.00 13.15
C VAL A 144 9.45 10.25 14.58
N ALA A 145 10.23 9.35 15.17
CA ALA A 145 10.78 9.52 16.51
C ALA A 145 11.67 10.76 16.59
N GLY A 146 12.58 10.94 15.63
CA GLY A 146 13.46 12.12 15.54
C GLY A 146 12.66 13.41 15.35
N TRP A 147 11.62 13.40 14.52
CA TRP A 147 10.74 14.56 14.32
C TRP A 147 9.97 14.93 15.59
N LEU A 148 9.54 13.94 16.38
CA LEU A 148 8.81 14.15 17.65
C LEU A 148 9.73 14.38 18.86
N GLY A 149 11.04 14.16 18.72
CA GLY A 149 11.97 14.16 19.86
C GLY A 149 11.76 13.00 20.83
N LEU A 150 11.33 11.84 20.32
CA LEU A 150 11.11 10.63 21.11
C LEU A 150 12.30 9.67 21.00
N ASP A 151 12.53 8.90 22.06
CA ASP A 151 13.36 7.70 22.00
C ASP A 151 12.62 6.58 21.25
N LYS A 152 13.39 5.84 20.43
CA LYS A 152 12.88 4.74 19.59
C LYS A 152 12.16 3.68 20.43
#